data_AF-A0A2H6JQE6-F1
#
_entry.id   AF-A0A2H6JQE6-F1
#
_cell.length_a   1.000
_cell.length_b   1.000
_cell.length_c   1.000
_cell.angle_alpha   90.00
_cell.angle_beta   90.00
_cell.angle_gamma   90.00
#
_symmetry.space_group_name_H-M   'P 1'
#
loop_
_entity.id
_entity.type
_entity.pdbx_description
1 polymer ?
#
loop_
_entity_poly.entity_id
_entity_poly.type
_entity_poly.pdbx_seq_one_letter_code
_entity_poly.pdbx_strand_id
1 'polypeptide(L)'
;MKKKVTMAGKQVRHKNGGFSFVFLHLFLYLYIFSLPVIFLPVPNVYARQENRVKAEVLLYNESITLFEDGKVDKAIELAQEAIKANPKYSDAYNRLGYMLLKKGRINDALDAFKSAMKINPGLHSSQTGTGLALLKKGDAKGAGAIVKKALILNPHPSKAHYVLGLVYEKLKDYKNAIKQFKKGIKTYRSGDNGTH
;
A
#
# COMPACT_ATOMS: atom_id res chain seq x y z
N MET A 1 -32.83 -112.73 -0.29
CA MET A 1 -33.05 -112.60 1.17
C MET A 1 -33.00 -111.11 1.52
N LYS A 2 -34.03 -110.48 2.12
CA LYS A 2 -34.19 -110.28 3.59
C LYS A 2 -32.84 -109.98 4.28
N LYS A 3 -32.58 -108.84 4.94
CA LYS A 3 -33.49 -107.87 5.59
C LYS A 3 -33.20 -106.38 5.30
N LYS A 4 -34.28 -105.62 5.43
CA LYS A 4 -34.43 -104.17 5.68
C LYS A 4 -35.36 -104.09 6.94
N VAL A 5 -35.53 -103.02 7.73
CA VAL A 5 -35.27 -101.58 7.63
C VAL A 5 -35.07 -101.00 9.07
N THR A 6 -34.53 -99.77 9.22
CA THR A 6 -34.82 -98.73 10.27
C THR A 6 -34.74 -99.01 11.79
N MET A 7 -34.12 -98.04 12.50
CA MET A 7 -34.80 -96.99 13.31
C MET A 7 -33.94 -95.71 13.16
N ALA A 8 -34.41 -94.58 12.61
CA ALA A 8 -35.32 -93.56 13.17
C ALA A 8 -34.64 -92.62 14.21
N GLY A 9 -34.31 -91.40 13.79
CA GLY A 9 -33.56 -90.42 14.61
C GLY A 9 -33.62 -88.98 14.09
N LYS A 10 -34.83 -88.38 14.11
CA LYS A 10 -35.22 -86.95 14.01
C LYS A 10 -34.45 -85.93 13.13
N GLN A 11 -35.24 -85.17 12.37
CA GLN A 11 -34.82 -84.03 11.54
C GLN A 11 -34.30 -82.84 12.35
N VAL A 12 -33.36 -82.08 11.77
CA VAL A 12 -33.30 -80.62 11.90
C VAL A 12 -33.33 -80.02 10.50
N ARG A 13 -34.42 -79.31 10.18
CA ARG A 13 -34.51 -78.43 9.00
C ARG A 13 -34.06 -77.03 9.42
N HIS A 14 -33.14 -76.42 8.68
CA HIS A 14 -33.15 -74.97 8.50
C HIS A 14 -33.11 -74.63 7.02
N LYS A 15 -34.09 -73.84 6.59
CA LYS A 15 -34.20 -73.32 5.22
C LYS A 15 -33.38 -72.03 5.07
N ASN A 16 -32.79 -71.88 3.89
CA ASN A 16 -32.57 -70.66 3.12
C ASN A 16 -32.69 -69.33 3.86
N GLY A 17 -31.58 -68.61 3.96
CA GLY A 17 -31.54 -67.18 4.22
C GLY A 17 -30.40 -66.56 3.42
N GLY A 18 -30.67 -66.11 2.19
CA GLY A 18 -29.71 -65.34 1.41
C GLY A 18 -29.57 -63.96 2.04
N PHE A 19 -28.37 -63.62 2.55
CA PHE A 19 -28.13 -62.29 3.13
C PHE A 19 -27.23 -61.45 2.21
N SER A 20 -27.80 -60.32 1.82
CA SER A 20 -27.31 -59.39 0.81
C SER A 20 -25.89 -58.84 1.08
N PHE A 21 -25.10 -58.71 0.01
CA PHE A 21 -23.72 -58.18 -0.01
C PHE A 21 -23.60 -56.69 0.36
N VAL A 22 -24.70 -56.02 0.73
CA VAL A 22 -24.82 -54.56 0.81
C VAL A 22 -24.33 -53.96 2.14
N PHE A 23 -24.13 -54.75 3.19
CA PHE A 23 -23.76 -54.21 4.52
C PHE A 23 -22.27 -53.85 4.71
N LEU A 24 -21.37 -54.28 3.82
CA LEU A 24 -19.92 -54.03 3.99
C LEU A 24 -19.48 -52.61 3.59
N HIS A 25 -20.31 -51.84 2.87
CA HIS A 25 -19.96 -50.48 2.42
C HIS A 25 -20.35 -49.36 3.41
N LEU A 26 -21.18 -49.64 4.42
CA LEU A 26 -21.59 -48.61 5.39
C LEU A 26 -20.58 -48.39 6.53
N PHE A 27 -19.70 -49.36 6.80
CA PHE A 27 -18.69 -49.25 7.87
C PHE A 27 -17.39 -48.56 7.45
N LEU A 28 -17.07 -48.48 6.15
CA LEU A 28 -15.86 -47.78 5.69
C LEU A 28 -16.03 -46.24 5.73
N TYR A 29 -17.26 -45.75 5.58
CA TYR A 29 -17.56 -44.31 5.53
C TYR A 29 -17.50 -43.61 6.90
N LEU A 30 -17.64 -44.35 8.00
CA LEU A 30 -17.54 -43.81 9.35
C LEU A 30 -16.09 -43.69 9.86
N TYR A 31 -15.12 -44.37 9.22
CA TYR A 31 -13.71 -44.35 9.63
C TYR A 31 -12.94 -43.11 9.14
N ILE A 32 -13.48 -42.39 8.15
CA ILE A 32 -12.87 -41.16 7.61
C ILE A 32 -13.10 -39.97 8.57
N PHE A 33 -14.12 -40.03 9.43
CA PHE A 33 -14.46 -38.99 10.40
C PHE A 33 -13.80 -39.15 11.78
N SER A 34 -12.99 -40.19 12.00
CA SER A 34 -12.30 -40.46 13.28
C SER A 34 -10.80 -40.13 13.28
N LEU A 35 -10.26 -39.57 12.20
CA LEU A 35 -8.93 -38.96 12.26
C LEU A 35 -9.04 -37.65 13.06
N PRO A 36 -8.24 -37.46 14.14
CA PRO A 36 -8.19 -36.17 14.80
C PRO A 36 -7.71 -35.16 13.77
N VAL A 37 -8.43 -34.04 13.63
CA VAL A 37 -7.91 -32.88 12.90
C VAL A 37 -6.69 -32.40 13.69
N ILE A 38 -5.51 -32.85 13.27
CA ILE A 38 -4.24 -32.42 13.85
C ILE A 38 -4.18 -30.92 13.59
N PHE A 39 -4.43 -30.15 14.64
CA PHE A 39 -4.32 -28.70 14.64
C PHE A 39 -2.85 -28.35 14.53
N LEU A 40 -2.30 -28.48 13.32
CA LEU A 40 -1.03 -27.88 12.96
C LEU A 40 -1.13 -26.41 13.35
N PRO A 41 -0.21 -25.88 14.17
CA PRO A 41 -0.22 -24.45 14.45
C PRO A 41 -0.02 -23.75 13.11
N VAL A 42 -1.09 -23.14 12.58
CA VAL A 42 -1.00 -22.28 11.41
C VAL A 42 0.08 -21.27 11.75
N PRO A 43 1.23 -21.25 11.03
CA PRO A 43 2.29 -20.30 11.32
C PRO A 43 1.65 -18.92 11.35
N ASN A 44 1.92 -18.13 12.39
CA ASN A 44 1.08 -16.97 12.71
C ASN A 44 1.32 -15.81 11.74
N VAL A 45 0.81 -15.97 10.51
CA VAL A 45 0.88 -15.03 9.39
C VAL A 45 0.15 -13.74 9.74
N TYR A 46 -0.92 -13.84 10.53
CA TYR A 46 -1.68 -12.72 11.06
C TYR A 46 -0.84 -11.87 12.04
N ALA A 47 -0.20 -12.48 13.05
CA ALA A 47 0.63 -11.72 14.01
C ALA A 47 1.90 -11.10 13.41
N ARG A 48 2.37 -11.55 12.24
CA ARG A 48 3.48 -10.88 11.52
C ARG A 48 3.05 -9.53 10.91
N GLN A 49 1.76 -9.34 10.61
CA GLN A 49 1.27 -8.12 9.95
C GLN A 49 0.89 -6.99 10.91
N GLU A 50 0.48 -7.31 12.13
CA GLU A 50 -0.14 -6.34 13.05
C GLU A 50 0.85 -5.71 14.05
N ASN A 51 1.88 -6.44 14.47
CA ASN A 51 2.67 -6.11 15.66
C ASN A 51 4.01 -5.39 15.39
N ARG A 52 4.10 -4.64 14.30
CA ARG A 52 5.22 -3.73 14.01
C ARG A 52 4.68 -2.45 13.40
N VAL A 53 5.26 -1.30 13.74
CA VAL A 53 5.13 -0.12 12.88
C VAL A 53 5.57 -0.54 11.48
N LYS A 54 4.67 -0.41 10.51
CA LYS A 54 4.89 -0.89 9.14
C LYS A 54 6.24 -0.43 8.64
N ALA A 55 7.05 -1.33 8.07
CA ALA A 55 8.46 -1.08 7.80
C ALA A 55 8.64 0.15 6.87
N GLU A 56 7.75 0.34 5.91
CA GLU A 56 7.74 1.52 5.05
C GLU A 56 7.56 2.84 5.82
N VAL A 57 6.80 2.85 6.93
CA VAL A 57 6.55 4.03 7.76
C VAL A 57 7.78 4.39 8.60
N LEU A 58 8.48 3.39 9.14
CA LEU A 58 9.75 3.61 9.84
C LEU A 58 10.82 4.18 8.89
N LEU A 59 11.04 3.51 7.75
CA LEU A 59 11.98 3.94 6.72
C LEU A 59 11.64 5.34 6.18
N TYR A 60 10.35 5.63 5.97
CA TYR A 60 9.86 6.95 5.56
C TYR A 60 10.16 8.03 6.61
N ASN A 61 9.83 7.79 7.89
CA ASN A 61 10.04 8.77 8.96
C ASN A 61 11.54 9.00 9.24
N GLU A 62 12.38 7.97 9.13
CA GLU A 62 13.83 8.11 9.21
C GLU A 62 14.37 8.88 7.99
N SER A 63 13.88 8.61 6.78
CA SER A 63 14.24 9.37 5.58
C SER A 63 13.90 10.87 5.71
N ILE A 64 12.76 11.20 6.34
CA ILE A 64 12.38 12.58 6.67
C ILE A 64 13.43 13.18 7.59
N THR A 65 13.74 12.50 8.69
CA THR A 65 14.69 12.97 9.72
C THR A 65 16.07 13.22 9.14
N LEU A 66 16.61 12.26 8.36
CA LEU A 66 17.90 12.41 7.68
C LEU A 66 17.92 13.53 6.63
N PHE A 67 16.78 13.83 6.01
CA PHE A 67 16.68 14.95 5.07
C PHE A 67 16.75 16.31 5.76
N GLU A 68 16.09 16.48 6.91
CA GLU A 68 16.18 17.70 7.71
C GLU A 68 17.58 17.86 8.33
N ASP A 69 18.21 16.76 8.74
CA ASP A 69 19.62 16.68 9.18
C ASP A 69 20.65 16.82 8.03
N GLY A 70 20.20 17.12 6.81
CA GLY A 70 21.06 17.39 5.65
C GLY A 70 21.78 16.17 5.04
N LYS A 71 21.55 14.96 5.57
CA LYS A 71 22.09 13.68 5.07
C LYS A 71 21.28 13.18 3.86
N VAL A 72 21.16 14.03 2.83
CA VAL A 72 20.21 13.87 1.72
C VAL A 72 20.37 12.56 0.94
N ASP A 73 21.59 12.05 0.76
CA ASP A 73 21.81 10.80 0.00
C ASP A 73 21.25 9.58 0.75
N LYS A 74 21.54 9.45 2.05
CA LYS A 74 20.94 8.41 2.91
C LYS A 74 19.43 8.54 3.01
N ALA A 75 18.93 9.78 3.04
CA ALA A 75 17.50 10.05 3.01
C ALA A 75 16.84 9.53 1.72
N ILE A 76 17.50 9.66 0.56
CA ILE A 76 17.04 9.10 -0.71
C ILE A 76 17.03 7.56 -0.68
N GLU A 77 18.08 6.94 -0.13
CA GLU A 77 18.18 5.48 0.02
C GLU A 77 17.01 4.93 0.86
N LEU A 78 16.78 5.46 2.07
CA LEU A 78 15.68 5.02 2.93
C LEU A 78 14.30 5.29 2.32
N ALA A 79 14.11 6.41 1.62
CA ALA A 79 12.86 6.67 0.91
C ALA A 79 12.60 5.66 -0.22
N GLN A 80 13.66 5.21 -0.92
CA GLN A 80 13.56 4.13 -1.90
C GLN A 80 13.29 2.77 -1.26
N GLU A 81 13.83 2.50 -0.07
CA GLU A 81 13.50 1.28 0.69
C GLU A 81 12.06 1.28 1.20
N ALA A 82 11.54 2.42 1.67
CA ALA A 82 10.13 2.57 2.00
C ALA A 82 9.22 2.27 0.79
N ILE A 83 9.61 2.73 -0.40
CA ILE A 83 8.91 2.44 -1.67
C ILE A 83 9.03 0.96 -2.06
N LYS A 84 10.16 0.29 -1.82
CA LYS A 84 10.30 -1.16 -2.05
C LYS A 84 9.41 -1.97 -1.11
N ALA A 85 9.32 -1.56 0.16
CA ALA A 85 8.46 -2.18 1.16
C ALA A 85 6.96 -1.96 0.85
N ASN A 86 6.59 -0.79 0.33
CA ASN A 86 5.23 -0.49 -0.11
C ASN A 86 5.22 0.35 -1.41
N PRO A 87 5.12 -0.30 -2.58
CA PRO A 87 5.06 0.38 -3.88
C PRO A 87 3.81 1.26 -4.12
N LYS A 88 2.86 1.27 -3.18
CA LYS A 88 1.67 2.14 -3.19
C LYS A 88 1.76 3.27 -2.15
N TYR A 89 2.93 3.54 -1.57
CA TYR A 89 3.09 4.61 -0.59
C TYR A 89 3.33 5.97 -1.26
N SER A 90 2.25 6.70 -1.57
CA SER A 90 2.31 7.98 -2.31
C SER A 90 3.22 9.02 -1.65
N ASP A 91 3.26 9.05 -0.32
CA ASP A 91 3.96 10.10 0.44
C ASP A 91 5.48 9.89 0.41
N ALA A 92 5.93 8.63 0.39
CA ALA A 92 7.34 8.28 0.17
C ALA A 92 7.82 8.74 -1.23
N TYR A 93 7.02 8.51 -2.28
CA TYR A 93 7.31 9.04 -3.63
C TYR A 93 7.32 10.58 -3.67
N ASN A 94 6.37 11.23 -2.98
CA ASN A 94 6.32 12.69 -2.87
C ASN A 94 7.57 13.24 -2.18
N ARG A 95 7.97 12.66 -1.04
CA ARG A 95 9.14 13.07 -0.26
C ARG A 95 10.44 12.83 -1.04
N LEU A 96 10.56 11.68 -1.72
CA LEU A 96 11.66 11.37 -2.63
C LEU A 96 11.80 12.43 -3.73
N GLY A 97 10.68 12.90 -4.30
CA GLY A 97 10.69 14.01 -5.27
C GLY A 97 11.35 15.29 -4.72
N TYR A 98 11.01 15.70 -3.49
CA TYR A 98 11.66 16.85 -2.84
C TYR A 98 13.14 16.60 -2.54
N MET A 99 13.53 15.40 -2.11
CA MET A 99 14.92 15.02 -1.88
C MET A 99 15.76 15.08 -3.16
N LEU A 100 15.21 14.55 -4.27
CA LEU A 100 15.85 14.59 -5.59
C LEU A 100 15.98 16.03 -6.11
N LEU A 101 14.99 16.90 -5.88
CA LEU A 101 15.12 18.35 -6.19
C LEU A 101 16.21 19.04 -5.38
N LYS A 102 16.45 18.64 -4.12
CA LYS A 102 17.55 19.17 -3.30
C LYS A 102 18.93 18.76 -3.87
N LYS A 103 19.04 17.55 -4.42
CA LYS A 103 20.24 17.08 -5.17
C LYS A 103 20.36 17.60 -6.61
N GLY A 104 19.38 18.39 -7.09
CA GLY A 104 19.36 18.87 -8.49
C GLY A 104 18.93 17.82 -9.53
N ARG A 105 18.48 16.63 -9.10
CA ARG A 105 18.01 15.53 -9.97
C ARG A 105 16.57 15.80 -10.44
N ILE A 106 16.40 16.81 -11.30
CA ILE A 106 15.09 17.40 -11.65
C ILE A 106 14.16 16.42 -12.39
N ASN A 107 14.68 15.63 -13.34
CA ASN A 107 13.84 14.67 -14.08
C ASN A 107 13.37 13.54 -13.17
N ASP A 108 14.27 12.93 -12.41
CA ASP A 108 13.95 11.87 -11.44
C ASP A 108 12.92 12.35 -10.40
N ALA A 109 13.01 13.62 -9.97
CA ALA A 109 12.01 14.22 -9.10
C ALA A 109 10.62 14.32 -9.76
N LEU A 110 10.55 14.69 -11.05
CA LEU A 110 9.30 14.72 -11.81
C LEU A 110 8.67 13.32 -11.91
N ASP A 111 9.48 12.28 -12.13
CA ASP A 111 9.01 10.89 -12.19
C ASP A 111 8.55 10.37 -10.81
N ALA A 112 9.21 10.77 -9.72
CA ALA A 112 8.77 10.50 -8.36
C ALA A 112 7.42 11.17 -8.05
N PHE A 113 7.26 12.48 -8.35
CA PHE A 113 5.97 13.18 -8.17
C PHE A 113 4.86 12.60 -9.07
N LYS A 114 5.19 12.22 -10.31
CA LYS A 114 4.24 11.55 -11.23
C LYS A 114 3.78 10.21 -10.67
N SER A 115 4.68 9.45 -10.04
CA SER A 115 4.35 8.18 -9.38
C SER A 115 3.44 8.41 -8.17
N ALA A 116 3.77 9.40 -7.32
CA ALA A 116 2.93 9.82 -6.20
C ALA A 116 1.50 10.19 -6.65
N MET A 117 1.37 11.02 -7.70
CA MET A 117 0.08 11.44 -8.24
C MET A 117 -0.69 10.32 -8.97
N LYS A 118 0.00 9.30 -9.51
CA LYS A 118 -0.64 8.11 -10.08
C LYS A 118 -1.29 7.24 -8.99
N ILE A 119 -0.68 7.19 -7.81
CA ILE A 119 -1.17 6.45 -6.64
C ILE A 119 -2.28 7.24 -5.94
N ASN A 120 -2.05 8.53 -5.69
CA ASN A 120 -3.00 9.45 -5.06
C ASN A 120 -3.15 10.73 -5.89
N PRO A 121 -4.15 10.82 -6.80
CA PRO A 121 -4.40 12.00 -7.61
C PRO A 121 -4.74 13.27 -6.80
N GLY A 122 -5.18 13.12 -5.55
CA GLY A 122 -5.47 14.20 -4.62
C GLY A 122 -4.24 14.75 -3.88
N LEU A 123 -3.03 14.25 -4.15
CA LEU A 123 -1.83 14.67 -3.42
C LEU A 123 -1.30 16.03 -3.91
N HIS A 124 -1.92 17.12 -3.46
CA HIS A 124 -1.61 18.50 -3.89
C HIS A 124 -0.18 18.95 -3.54
N SER A 125 0.44 18.31 -2.56
CA SER A 125 1.87 18.49 -2.24
C SER A 125 2.78 18.02 -3.38
N SER A 126 2.42 16.95 -4.09
CA SER A 126 3.15 16.46 -5.29
C SER A 126 2.87 17.31 -6.52
N GLN A 127 1.65 17.85 -6.67
CA GLN A 127 1.35 18.83 -7.71
C GLN A 127 2.18 20.12 -7.51
N THR A 128 2.28 20.59 -6.27
CA THR A 128 3.14 21.74 -5.90
C THR A 128 4.61 21.45 -6.13
N GLY A 129 5.09 20.24 -5.77
CA GLY A 129 6.46 19.78 -6.03
C GLY A 129 6.79 19.68 -7.52
N THR A 130 5.85 19.20 -8.33
CA THR A 130 5.94 19.19 -9.80
C THR A 130 6.09 20.60 -10.36
N GLY A 131 5.33 21.56 -9.84
CA GLY A 131 5.48 22.97 -10.20
C GLY A 131 6.87 23.55 -9.88
N LEU A 132 7.41 23.23 -8.69
CA LEU A 132 8.75 23.63 -8.30
C LEU A 132 9.84 22.96 -9.18
N ALA A 133 9.64 21.69 -9.55
CA ALA A 133 10.52 20.96 -10.46
C ALA A 133 10.54 21.58 -11.88
N LEU A 134 9.36 21.91 -12.42
CA LEU A 134 9.22 22.58 -13.72
C LEU A 134 9.86 23.97 -13.71
N LEU A 135 9.73 24.75 -12.62
CA LEU A 135 10.45 26.02 -12.46
C LEU A 135 11.96 25.85 -12.51
N LYS A 136 12.50 24.84 -11.79
CA LYS A 136 13.94 24.51 -11.82
C LYS A 136 14.41 24.04 -13.20
N LYS A 137 13.52 23.39 -13.97
CA LYS A 137 13.75 23.02 -15.38
C LYS A 137 13.65 24.20 -16.35
N GLY A 138 13.20 25.37 -15.89
CA GLY A 138 13.01 26.59 -16.69
C GLY A 138 11.59 26.79 -17.25
N ASP A 139 10.70 25.81 -17.13
CA ASP A 139 9.31 25.91 -17.58
C ASP A 139 8.41 26.61 -16.54
N ALA A 140 8.53 27.94 -16.49
CA ALA A 140 7.68 28.77 -15.64
C ALA A 140 6.19 28.74 -16.06
N LYS A 141 5.89 28.54 -17.35
CA LYS A 141 4.50 28.54 -17.85
C LYS A 141 3.77 27.27 -17.42
N GLY A 142 4.36 26.09 -17.64
CA GLY A 142 3.81 24.82 -17.20
C GLY A 142 3.76 24.71 -15.68
N ALA A 143 4.80 25.18 -14.96
CA ALA A 143 4.76 25.30 -13.51
C ALA A 143 3.55 26.12 -13.02
N GLY A 144 3.32 27.29 -13.61
CA GLY A 144 2.17 28.13 -13.28
C GLY A 144 0.82 27.44 -13.51
N ALA A 145 0.69 26.65 -14.58
CA ALA A 145 -0.53 25.90 -14.85
C ALA A 145 -0.78 24.78 -13.81
N ILE A 146 0.26 24.01 -13.44
CA ILE A 146 0.15 22.94 -12.46
C ILE A 146 -0.14 23.48 -11.05
N VAL A 147 0.56 24.53 -10.61
CA VAL A 147 0.37 25.09 -9.26
C VAL A 147 -0.98 25.80 -9.11
N LYS A 148 -1.51 26.41 -10.19
CA LYS A 148 -2.88 26.94 -10.19
C LYS A 148 -3.93 25.84 -10.02
N LYS A 149 -3.73 24.66 -10.63
CA LYS A 149 -4.61 23.49 -10.41
C LYS A 149 -4.52 22.99 -8.96
N ALA A 150 -3.31 22.90 -8.39
CA ALA A 150 -3.13 22.52 -7.00
C ALA A 150 -3.88 23.47 -6.03
N LEU A 151 -3.82 24.78 -6.26
CA LEU A 151 -4.51 25.79 -5.44
C LEU A 151 -6.03 25.72 -5.46
N ILE A 152 -6.66 25.12 -6.48
CA ILE A 152 -8.12 24.97 -6.56
C ILE A 152 -8.59 23.85 -5.63
N LEU A 153 -7.76 22.83 -5.41
CA LEU A 153 -8.13 21.59 -4.73
C LEU A 153 -7.61 21.54 -3.28
N ASN A 154 -6.61 22.35 -2.94
CA ASN A 154 -5.82 22.19 -1.73
C ASN A 154 -6.37 22.97 -0.52
N PRO A 155 -6.74 22.30 0.61
CA PRO A 155 -7.10 22.98 1.86
C PRO A 155 -5.92 23.69 2.54
N HIS A 156 -4.67 23.37 2.15
CA HIS A 156 -3.44 23.83 2.79
C HIS A 156 -2.50 24.55 1.79
N PRO A 157 -2.87 25.75 1.30
CA PRO A 157 -2.28 26.37 0.11
C PRO A 157 -0.98 27.15 0.32
N SER A 158 -0.45 27.30 1.54
CA SER A 158 0.72 28.16 1.84
C SER A 158 1.93 27.91 0.92
N LYS A 159 2.37 26.65 0.80
CA LYS A 159 3.47 26.21 -0.09
C LYS A 159 3.14 26.45 -1.57
N ALA A 160 1.90 26.25 -1.98
CA ALA A 160 1.48 26.45 -3.37
C ALA A 160 1.43 27.94 -3.76
N HIS A 161 1.01 28.82 -2.85
CA HIS A 161 1.12 30.27 -3.04
C HIS A 161 2.58 30.74 -3.14
N TYR A 162 3.49 30.18 -2.33
CA TYR A 162 4.92 30.46 -2.44
C TYR A 162 5.47 30.07 -3.83
N VAL A 163 5.24 28.83 -4.29
CA VAL A 163 5.71 28.39 -5.62
C VAL A 163 5.08 29.22 -6.74
N LEU A 164 3.80 29.60 -6.65
CA LEU A 164 3.18 30.48 -7.65
C LEU A 164 3.76 31.90 -7.62
N GLY A 165 4.23 32.39 -6.47
CA GLY A 165 5.01 33.62 -6.37
C GLY A 165 6.32 33.54 -7.14
N LEU A 166 7.08 32.45 -6.95
CA LEU A 166 8.31 32.17 -7.72
C LEU A 166 8.06 32.06 -9.23
N VAL A 167 6.91 31.50 -9.64
CA VAL A 167 6.49 31.50 -11.06
C VAL A 167 6.39 32.91 -11.60
N TYR A 168 5.68 33.80 -10.90
CA TYR A 168 5.51 35.18 -11.35
C TYR A 168 6.82 35.97 -11.32
N GLU A 169 7.72 35.76 -10.36
CA GLU A 169 9.08 36.33 -10.39
C GLU A 169 9.88 35.86 -11.61
N LYS A 170 9.86 34.56 -11.93
CA LYS A 170 10.55 34.02 -13.10
C LYS A 170 10.00 34.57 -14.42
N LEU A 171 8.72 34.97 -14.43
CA LEU A 171 8.05 35.67 -15.53
C LEU A 171 8.17 37.21 -15.46
N LYS A 172 8.88 37.76 -14.47
CA LYS A 172 9.02 39.21 -14.18
C LYS A 172 7.70 39.95 -13.88
N ASP A 173 6.65 39.23 -13.52
CA ASP A 173 5.37 39.78 -13.06
C ASP A 173 5.41 40.02 -11.54
N TYR A 174 6.20 41.00 -11.12
CA TYR A 174 6.42 41.31 -9.70
C TYR A 174 5.12 41.68 -8.96
N LYS A 175 4.15 42.28 -9.67
CA LYS A 175 2.83 42.63 -9.11
C LYS A 175 2.07 41.38 -8.67
N ASN A 176 1.99 40.35 -9.52
CA ASN A 176 1.35 39.10 -9.11
C ASN A 176 2.21 38.26 -8.17
N ALA A 177 3.55 38.31 -8.26
CA ALA A 177 4.44 37.65 -7.30
C ALA A 177 4.17 38.12 -5.86
N ILE A 178 4.23 39.43 -5.61
CA ILE A 178 3.93 40.05 -4.30
C ILE A 178 2.54 39.64 -3.81
N LYS A 179 1.53 39.61 -4.69
CA LYS A 179 0.17 39.18 -4.37
C LYS A 179 0.12 37.73 -3.89
N GLN A 180 0.86 36.81 -4.51
CA GLN A 180 0.91 35.41 -4.07
C GLN A 180 1.69 35.22 -2.78
N PHE A 181 2.85 35.87 -2.61
CA PHE A 181 3.61 35.80 -1.36
C PHE A 181 2.79 36.33 -0.17
N LYS A 182 2.06 37.45 -0.33
CA LYS A 182 1.12 37.95 0.70
C LYS A 182 0.03 36.94 1.04
N LYS A 183 -0.52 36.20 0.06
CA LYS A 183 -1.47 35.11 0.31
C LYS A 183 -0.84 33.96 1.08
N GLY A 184 0.33 33.48 0.66
CA GLY A 184 1.04 32.38 1.33
C GLY A 184 1.40 32.69 2.79
N ILE A 185 1.84 33.92 3.07
CA ILE A 185 2.08 34.39 4.45
C ILE A 185 0.79 34.42 5.26
N LYS A 186 -0.32 34.92 4.68
CA LYS A 186 -1.62 34.96 5.37
C LYS A 186 -2.10 33.55 5.73
N THR A 187 -2.07 32.61 4.78
CA THR A 187 -2.54 31.24 5.03
C THR A 187 -1.65 30.54 6.04
N TYR A 188 -0.31 30.61 5.89
CA TYR A 188 0.64 30.04 6.86
C TYR A 188 0.38 30.52 8.30
N ARG A 189 0.22 31.82 8.51
CA ARG A 189 -0.10 32.41 9.83
C ARG A 189 -1.46 32.00 10.41
N SER A 190 -2.34 31.43 9.59
CA SER A 190 -3.69 30.99 10.00
C SER A 190 -3.71 29.54 10.50
N GLY A 191 -2.55 28.93 10.78
CA GLY A 191 -2.39 27.53 11.20
C GLY A 191 -2.13 26.54 10.05
N ASP A 192 -1.96 27.03 8.83
CA ASP A 192 -1.65 26.24 7.63
C ASP A 192 -0.15 25.87 7.56
N ASN A 193 0.33 25.14 8.56
CA ASN A 193 1.75 24.85 8.76
C ASN A 193 2.29 23.80 7.77
N GLY A 194 1.41 23.08 7.06
CA GLY A 194 1.78 22.13 6.01
C GLY A 194 2.64 20.95 6.49
N THR A 195 2.45 20.53 7.75
CA THR A 195 3.11 19.41 8.43
C THR A 195 2.13 18.26 8.67
N HIS A 196 1.85 17.52 7.60
CA HIS A 196 1.31 16.16 7.60
C HIS A 196 2.14 15.34 6.62
#